data_AF-A0A7V3DL41-F1
#
_entry.id   AF-A0A7V3DL41-F1
#
_cell.length_a   1.000
_cell.length_b   1.000
_cell.length_c   1.000
_cell.angle_alpha   90.00
_cell.angle_beta   90.00
_cell.angle_gamma   90.00
#
_symmetry.space_group_name_H-M   'P 1'
#
loop_
_entity.id
_entity.type
_entity.pdbx_description
1 polymer ?
#
loop_
_entity_poly.entity_id
_entity_poly.type
_entity_poly.pdbx_seq_one_letter_code
_entity_poly.pdbx_strand_id
1 'polypeptide(L)'
;MGILKRILGICETKPPANRGCWDFKDGIIQIDLSLVPELAKPGGAIRLEGREVPERVLVLHGTDGRFYAYRNRCLHMGRRIDPIPGGSEIRCCSVSKATYDYTGKVVSGPAKGPLKAFRVGMEEGKLKIFLT
;
A
#
# COMPACT_ATOMS: atom_id res chain seq x y z
N MET A 1 3.53 -9.08 14.65
CA MET A 1 3.19 -7.71 15.12
C MET A 1 2.64 -7.77 16.55
N GLY A 2 3.35 -7.24 17.55
CA GLY A 2 2.91 -7.20 18.95
C GLY A 2 1.82 -6.16 19.24
N ILE A 3 1.13 -6.28 20.38
CA ILE A 3 0.01 -5.39 20.79
C ILE A 3 0.47 -3.94 20.95
N LEU A 4 1.63 -3.69 21.57
CA LEU A 4 2.19 -2.35 21.79
C LEU A 4 2.42 -1.58 20.48
N LYS A 5 2.95 -2.24 19.44
CA LYS A 5 3.14 -1.64 18.10
C LYS A 5 1.81 -1.18 17.49
N ARG A 6 0.71 -1.91 17.74
CA ARG A 6 -0.63 -1.60 17.19
C ARG A 6 -1.33 -0.45 17.92
N ILE A 7 -1.07 -0.27 19.22
CA ILE A 7 -1.55 0.89 19.97
C ILE A 7 -0.93 2.17 19.40
N LEU A 8 0.38 2.13 19.14
CA LEU A 8 1.11 3.23 18.52
C LEU A 8 0.78 3.38 17.03
N GLY A 9 0.13 2.39 16.41
CA GLY A 9 -0.21 2.39 14.99
C GLY A 9 1.01 2.27 14.07
N ILE A 10 2.07 1.61 14.56
CA ILE A 10 3.30 1.37 13.82
C ILE A 10 3.02 0.30 12.76
N CYS A 11 3.32 0.65 11.51
CA CYS A 11 3.25 -0.25 10.36
C CYS A 11 4.61 -0.89 10.11
N GLU A 12 4.60 -2.11 9.58
CA GLU A 12 5.80 -2.84 9.15
C GLU A 12 6.23 -2.43 7.73
N THR A 13 5.29 -2.05 6.85
CA THR A 13 5.64 -1.57 5.50
C THR A 13 6.37 -0.22 5.58
N LYS A 14 7.55 -0.19 4.96
CA LYS A 14 8.47 0.95 4.95
C LYS A 14 8.39 1.72 3.62
N PRO A 15 8.87 2.98 3.57
CA PRO A 15 9.22 3.61 2.32
C PRO A 15 10.28 2.80 1.55
N PRO A 16 10.37 2.96 0.22
CA PRO A 16 11.41 2.29 -0.57
C PRO A 16 12.80 2.74 -0.08
N ALA A 17 13.75 1.80 -0.04
CA ALA A 17 15.13 2.06 0.35
C ALA A 17 15.80 3.05 -0.60
N ASN A 18 15.56 2.90 -1.91
CA ASN A 18 15.97 3.87 -2.91
C ASN A 18 14.88 4.93 -3.10
N ARG A 19 15.12 6.16 -2.63
CA ARG A 19 14.16 7.27 -2.80
C ARG A 19 13.98 7.73 -4.24
N GLY A 20 14.98 7.50 -5.10
CA GLY A 20 14.93 7.85 -6.52
C GLY A 20 14.24 6.81 -7.40
N CYS A 21 13.65 5.75 -6.82
CA CYS A 21 12.96 4.73 -7.60
C CYS A 21 11.60 5.19 -8.15
N TRP A 22 11.11 6.35 -7.74
CA TRP A 22 9.81 6.84 -8.17
C TRP A 22 9.76 8.36 -8.30
N ASP A 23 8.83 8.83 -9.12
CA ASP A 23 8.45 10.23 -9.25
C ASP A 23 6.93 10.37 -9.33
N PHE A 24 6.45 11.62 -9.24
CA PHE A 24 5.04 11.96 -9.40
C PHE A 24 4.90 13.14 -10.35
N LYS A 25 4.13 12.94 -11.41
CA LYS A 25 3.85 13.97 -12.42
C LYS A 25 2.48 13.73 -13.04
N ASP A 26 1.73 14.81 -13.28
CA ASP A 26 0.44 14.77 -13.98
C ASP A 26 -0.57 13.76 -13.41
N GLY A 27 -0.62 13.62 -12.08
CA GLY A 27 -1.54 12.68 -11.41
C GLY A 27 -1.09 11.22 -11.43
N ILE A 28 0.10 10.93 -11.96
CA ILE A 28 0.66 9.59 -12.11
C ILE A 28 1.92 9.46 -11.26
N ILE A 29 1.97 8.43 -10.44
CA ILE A 29 3.23 7.97 -9.83
C ILE A 29 3.86 6.96 -10.78
N GLN A 30 5.12 7.16 -11.15
CA GLN A 30 5.89 6.14 -11.87
C GLN A 30 6.94 5.54 -10.94
N ILE A 31 7.06 4.21 -10.92
CA ILE A 31 8.02 3.49 -10.10
C ILE A 31 8.86 2.61 -11.01
N ASP A 32 10.18 2.80 -11.01
CA ASP A 32 11.13 1.92 -11.69
C ASP A 32 11.34 0.65 -10.86
N LEU A 33 10.82 -0.48 -11.36
CA LEU A 33 10.87 -1.75 -10.65
C LEU A 33 12.29 -2.29 -10.48
N SER A 34 13.24 -1.88 -11.33
CA SER A 34 14.65 -2.27 -11.19
C SER A 34 15.31 -1.64 -9.96
N LEU A 35 14.74 -0.53 -9.45
CA LEU A 35 15.26 0.25 -8.33
C LEU A 35 14.52 -0.01 -7.01
N VAL A 36 13.54 -0.92 -6.98
CA VAL A 36 12.73 -1.26 -5.80
C VAL A 36 12.71 -2.78 -5.55
N PRO A 37 13.78 -3.36 -4.98
CA PRO A 37 13.84 -4.79 -4.69
C PRO A 37 12.74 -5.28 -3.73
N GLU A 38 12.15 -4.38 -2.92
CA GLU A 38 11.03 -4.68 -2.03
C GLU A 38 9.76 -5.12 -2.77
N LEU A 39 9.63 -4.78 -4.06
CA LEU A 39 8.53 -5.17 -4.94
C LEU A 39 8.90 -6.28 -5.93
N ALA A 40 10.12 -6.84 -5.83
CA ALA A 40 10.57 -7.86 -6.78
C ALA A 40 9.92 -9.24 -6.58
N LYS A 41 9.34 -9.51 -5.40
CA LYS A 41 8.72 -10.79 -5.07
C LYS A 41 7.29 -10.62 -4.56
N PRO A 42 6.38 -11.55 -4.89
CA PRO A 42 5.04 -11.60 -4.33
C PRO A 42 5.04 -11.51 -2.80
N GLY A 43 4.09 -10.75 -2.25
CA GLY A 43 4.00 -10.38 -0.83
C GLY A 43 4.82 -9.14 -0.44
N GLY A 44 5.66 -8.62 -1.33
CA GLY A 44 6.45 -7.42 -1.12
C GLY A 44 5.62 -6.12 -1.19
N ALA A 45 5.97 -5.11 -0.38
CA ALA A 45 5.23 -3.85 -0.37
C ALA A 45 6.10 -2.67 0.05
N ILE A 46 5.73 -1.48 -0.46
CA ILE A 46 6.32 -0.19 -0.07
C ILE A 46 5.24 0.84 0.22
N ARG A 47 5.59 1.88 0.98
CA ARG A 47 4.75 3.05 1.23
C ARG A 47 5.35 4.30 0.61
N LEU A 48 4.61 4.94 -0.28
CA LEU A 48 4.96 6.24 -0.82
C LEU A 48 4.27 7.32 0.03
N GLU A 49 5.06 8.20 0.63
CA GLU A 49 4.61 9.31 1.45
C GLU A 49 5.66 10.42 1.46
N GLY A 50 5.23 11.67 1.61
CA GLY A 50 6.13 12.82 1.54
C GLY A 50 5.41 14.05 1.01
N ARG A 51 6.18 15.11 0.71
CA ARG A 51 5.66 16.32 0.04
C ARG A 51 5.52 16.14 -1.48
N GLU A 52 6.17 15.11 -2.00
CA GLU A 52 6.29 14.76 -3.41
C GLU A 52 5.05 14.06 -3.96
N VAL A 53 4.11 13.65 -3.09
CA VAL A 53 2.88 12.95 -3.46
C VAL A 53 1.68 13.55 -2.71
N PRO A 54 0.52 13.76 -3.36
CA PRO A 54 -0.62 14.43 -2.73
C PRO A 54 -1.31 13.62 -1.64
N GLU A 55 -1.15 12.30 -1.65
CA GLU A 55 -1.67 11.41 -0.62
C GLU A 55 -0.78 10.19 -0.40
N ARG A 56 -0.80 9.60 0.80
CA ARG A 56 -0.02 8.40 1.12
C ARG A 56 -0.53 7.22 0.29
N VAL A 57 0.36 6.49 -0.35
CA VAL A 57 0.03 5.33 -1.19
C VAL A 57 0.71 4.08 -0.65
N LEU A 58 -0.05 2.99 -0.50
CA LEU A 58 0.49 1.65 -0.27
C LEU A 58 0.57 0.97 -1.63
N VAL A 59 1.75 0.46 -1.98
CA VAL A 59 2.00 -0.33 -3.19
C VAL A 59 2.38 -1.74 -2.76
N LEU A 60 1.73 -2.74 -3.35
CA LEU A 60 1.86 -4.15 -2.99
C LEU A 60 2.06 -4.98 -4.25
N HIS A 61 3.08 -5.84 -4.26
CA HIS A 61 3.13 -7.01 -5.11
C HIS A 61 2.33 -8.12 -4.42
N GLY A 62 1.10 -8.35 -4.86
CA GLY A 62 0.20 -9.34 -4.27
C GLY A 62 0.78 -10.74 -4.33
N THR A 63 0.33 -11.61 -3.41
CA THR A 63 0.71 -13.03 -3.41
C THR A 63 0.24 -13.78 -4.65
N ASP A 64 -0.72 -13.21 -5.38
CA ASP A 64 -1.19 -13.65 -6.70
C ASP A 64 -0.32 -13.19 -7.87
N GLY A 65 0.80 -12.50 -7.59
CA GLY A 65 1.74 -11.99 -8.59
C GLY A 65 1.34 -10.67 -9.24
N ARG A 66 0.19 -10.07 -8.88
CA ARG A 66 -0.30 -8.81 -9.45
C ARG A 66 0.12 -7.62 -8.59
N PHE A 67 0.22 -6.44 -9.19
CA PHE A 67 0.46 -5.20 -8.44
C PHE A 67 -0.84 -4.51 -8.06
N TYR A 68 -0.88 -4.01 -6.83
CA TYR A 68 -1.99 -3.27 -6.27
C TYR A 68 -1.51 -1.97 -5.64
N ALA A 69 -2.34 -0.92 -5.73
CA ALA A 69 -2.07 0.35 -5.09
C ALA A 69 -3.33 0.89 -4.43
N TYR A 70 -3.19 1.44 -3.22
CA TYR A 70 -4.31 1.99 -2.45
C TYR A 70 -3.90 3.29 -1.78
N ARG A 71 -4.87 4.16 -1.54
CA ARG A 71 -4.72 5.21 -0.54
C ARG A 71 -4.41 4.55 0.80
N ASN A 72 -3.25 4.86 1.39
CA ASN A 72 -2.80 4.29 2.66
C ASN A 72 -3.52 4.96 3.85
N ARG A 73 -4.83 4.76 3.90
CA ARG A 73 -5.74 5.33 4.88
C ARG A 73 -6.94 4.41 5.09
N CYS A 74 -7.00 3.77 6.25
CA CYS A 74 -8.13 2.96 6.69
C CYS A 74 -9.41 3.80 6.79
N LEU A 75 -10.54 3.24 6.34
CA LEU A 75 -11.86 3.88 6.36
C LEU A 75 -12.57 3.78 7.72
N HIS A 76 -11.89 3.29 8.75
CA HIS A 76 -12.34 3.45 10.13
C HIS A 76 -11.94 4.84 10.64
N MET A 77 -10.71 5.00 11.14
CA MET A 77 -10.22 6.24 11.75
C MET A 77 -8.95 6.80 11.06
N GLY A 78 -8.75 6.48 9.78
CA GLY A 78 -7.70 7.10 8.97
C GLY A 78 -6.26 6.63 9.25
N ARG A 79 -6.06 5.63 10.11
CA ARG A 79 -4.76 5.00 10.35
C ARG A 79 -4.25 4.31 9.08
N ARG A 80 -2.93 4.12 9.00
CA ARG A 80 -2.29 3.38 7.91
C ARG A 80 -2.74 1.91 7.87
N ILE A 81 -2.51 1.28 6.73
CA ILE A 81 -2.81 -0.13 6.43
C ILE A 81 -1.55 -0.81 5.89
N ASP A 82 -1.40 -2.11 6.11
CA ASP A 82 -0.30 -2.94 5.63
C ASP A 82 -0.85 -4.27 5.07
N PRO A 83 -0.15 -4.92 4.12
CA PRO A 83 -0.46 -6.30 3.78
C PRO A 83 -0.24 -7.22 4.98
N ILE A 84 -1.02 -8.29 5.05
CA ILE A 84 -0.77 -9.38 5.98
C ILE A 84 0.30 -10.30 5.38
N PRO A 85 1.45 -10.50 6.03
CA PRO A 85 2.51 -11.38 5.52
C PRO A 85 1.97 -12.79 5.21
N GLY A 86 2.24 -13.28 4.00
CA GLY A 86 1.82 -14.61 3.55
C GLY A 86 0.32 -14.75 3.23
N GLY A 87 -0.46 -13.68 3.33
CA GLY A 87 -1.90 -13.67 3.05
C GLY A 87 -2.28 -12.81 1.84
N SER A 88 -3.55 -12.91 1.43
CA SER A 88 -4.18 -12.13 0.35
C SER A 88 -5.02 -10.96 0.87
N GLU A 89 -4.67 -10.45 2.06
CA GLU A 89 -5.44 -9.45 2.79
C GLU A 89 -4.56 -8.25 3.19
N ILE A 90 -5.23 -7.13 3.41
CA ILE A 90 -4.66 -5.87 3.88
C ILE A 90 -5.33 -5.51 5.19
N ARG A 91 -4.55 -5.06 6.17
CA ARG A 91 -5.05 -4.79 7.52
C ARG A 91 -4.59 -3.44 8.04
N CYS A 92 -5.49 -2.76 8.73
CA CYS A 92 -5.18 -1.55 9.46
C CYS A 92 -4.16 -1.83 10.57
N CYS A 93 -3.11 -1.00 10.66
CA CYS A 93 -2.07 -1.09 11.69
C CYS A 93 -2.54 -0.73 13.11
N SER A 94 -3.86 -0.70 13.37
CA SER A 94 -4.45 -0.37 14.68
C SER A 94 -4.91 -1.61 15.43
N VAL A 95 -5.24 -1.44 16.72
CA VAL A 95 -5.82 -2.49 17.56
C VAL A 95 -7.14 -3.06 17.02
N SER A 96 -7.90 -2.25 16.29
CA SER A 96 -9.21 -2.63 15.76
C SER A 96 -9.16 -3.54 14.52
N LYS A 97 -7.98 -3.67 13.89
CA LYS A 97 -7.68 -4.63 12.81
C LYS A 97 -8.73 -4.69 11.69
N ALA A 98 -9.31 -3.56 11.29
CA ALA A 98 -10.08 -3.48 10.05
C ALA A 98 -9.28 -4.13 8.90
N THR A 99 -9.85 -5.15 8.28
CA THR A 99 -9.21 -6.01 7.28
C THR A 99 -9.99 -5.92 5.97
N TYR A 100 -9.24 -5.89 4.87
CA TYR A 100 -9.74 -5.73 3.52
C TYR A 100 -9.10 -6.80 2.63
N ASP A 101 -9.77 -7.17 1.55
CA ASP A 101 -9.19 -7.98 0.49
C ASP A 101 -8.40 -7.10 -0.51
N TYR A 102 -7.79 -7.73 -1.52
CA TYR A 102 -7.07 -7.01 -2.58
C TYR A 102 -7.98 -6.24 -3.56
N THR A 103 -9.30 -6.39 -3.50
CA THR A 103 -10.21 -5.47 -4.21
C THR A 103 -10.45 -4.20 -3.41
N GLY A 104 -9.99 -4.16 -2.15
CA GLY A 104 -10.22 -3.09 -1.20
C GLY A 104 -11.52 -3.23 -0.42
N LYS A 105 -12.30 -4.29 -0.63
CA LYS A 105 -13.56 -4.52 0.10
C LYS A 105 -13.28 -4.91 1.54
N VAL A 106 -14.14 -4.46 2.47
CA VAL A 106 -14.06 -4.83 3.88
C VAL A 106 -14.37 -6.32 4.04
N VAL A 107 -13.45 -7.04 4.66
CA VAL A 107 -13.61 -8.45 5.05
C VAL A 107 -14.04 -8.55 6.52
N SER A 108 -13.44 -7.74 7.39
CA SER A 108 -13.77 -7.74 8.83
C SER A 108 -13.37 -6.45 9.54
N GLY A 109 -13.91 -6.23 10.73
CA GLY A 109 -13.59 -5.10 11.60
C GLY A 109 -14.39 -3.81 11.29
N PRO A 110 -14.04 -2.68 11.93
CA PRO A 110 -14.93 -1.50 11.99
C PRO A 110 -14.80 -0.53 10.82
N ALA A 111 -14.25 -0.97 9.69
CA ALA A 111 -14.15 -0.10 8.51
C ALA A 111 -15.55 0.26 8.00
N LYS A 112 -15.77 1.54 7.70
CA LYS A 112 -17.07 2.05 7.25
C LYS A 112 -17.27 1.95 5.73
N GLY A 113 -16.29 1.42 5.00
CA GLY A 113 -16.32 1.35 3.54
C GLY A 113 -15.02 0.78 2.96
N PRO A 114 -14.97 0.56 1.65
CA PRO A 114 -13.80 -0.01 0.97
C PRO A 114 -12.63 0.97 0.92
N LEU A 115 -11.42 0.43 0.72
CA LEU A 115 -10.24 1.24 0.41
C LEU A 115 -10.41 1.94 -0.94
N LYS A 116 -9.87 3.15 -1.06
CA LYS A 116 -9.67 3.79 -2.37
C LYS A 116 -8.51 3.07 -3.07
N ALA A 117 -8.83 2.17 -4.00
CA ALA A 117 -7.86 1.54 -4.89
C ALA A 117 -7.50 2.49 -6.03
N PHE A 118 -6.24 2.50 -6.42
CA PHE A 118 -5.76 3.24 -7.59
C PHE A 118 -5.59 2.29 -8.76
N ARG A 119 -5.82 2.80 -9.98
CA ARG A 119 -5.51 2.03 -11.19
C ARG A 119 -4.00 1.85 -11.27
N VAL A 120 -3.58 0.63 -11.62
CA VAL A 120 -2.17 0.27 -11.80
C VAL A 120 -1.97 -0.17 -13.25
N GLY A 121 -0.91 0.32 -13.88
CA GLY A 121 -0.45 -0.08 -15.21
C GLY A 121 1.02 -0.44 -15.20
N MET A 122 1.47 -1.13 -16.24
CA MET A 122 2.88 -1.48 -16.46
C MET A 122 3.30 -0.97 -17.83
N GLU A 123 4.44 -0.27 -17.90
CA GLU A 123 4.99 0.24 -19.16
C GLU A 123 6.51 0.35 -19.03
N GLU A 124 7.24 -0.28 -19.96
CA GLU A 124 8.71 -0.20 -20.03
C GLU A 124 9.42 -0.56 -18.70
N GLY A 125 8.92 -1.57 -17.98
CA GLY A 125 9.49 -1.98 -16.68
C GLY A 125 9.16 -1.03 -15.52
N LYS A 126 8.34 -0.01 -15.76
CA LYS A 126 7.84 0.92 -14.75
C LYS A 126 6.40 0.62 -14.38
N LEU A 127 6.13 0.64 -13.07
CA LEU A 127 4.77 0.61 -12.54
C LEU A 127 4.19 2.03 -12.57
N LYS A 128 3.03 2.21 -13.19
CA LYS A 128 2.28 3.47 -13.22
C LYS A 128 1.07 3.37 -12.30
N ILE A 129 0.92 4.30 -11.35
CA ILE A 129 -0.23 4.39 -10.45
C ILE A 129 -0.96 5.70 -10.72
N PHE A 130 -2.24 5.60 -11.08
CA PHE A 130 -3.06 6.76 -11.46
C PHE A 130 -3.89 7.20 -10.25
N LEU A 131 -3.65 8.42 -9.75
CA LEU A 131 -4.33 8.95 -8.55
C LEU A 131 -5.68 9.62 -8.86
N THR A 132 -5.97 9.87 -10.14
CA THR A 132 -7.19 10.48 -10.69
C THR A 132 -8.04 9.48 -11.45
#